data_AF-A0A553H447-F1
#
_entry.id   AF-A0A553H447-F1
#
_cell.length_a   1.000
_cell.length_b   1.000
_cell.length_c   1.000
_cell.angle_alpha   90.00
_cell.angle_beta   90.00
_cell.angle_gamma   90.00
#
_symmetry.space_group_name_H-M   'P 1'
#
loop_
_entity.id
_entity.type
_entity.pdbx_description
1 polymer ?
#
loop_
_entity_poly.entity_id
_entity_poly.type
_entity_poly.pdbx_seq_one_letter_code
_entity_poly.pdbx_strand_id
1 'polypeptide(L)'
;MIDRRAFLRGAGALLIASGLPHARADGPAPKKGRLLFGYPSGAMGTQLAQGCLPILAGLGMDYQLENVDARNTREASERVKNAPPDGTVLLQAQSTSMCLLPNVYRTLGYDPLKDFAPLATLGEFALSLTVGAQVPAHITTLAQYLEWLTDNPDFRDVGFSIYGSQGHLSTLILARAKGVTVRAQPYRGSTMMINDLLNGTLAAGFTAAGNGNTSLWSSGKLRSLGVTTAKRLAYWPTIPTLLEQGVADMDINAWFAWYAPAATPPGVTGALRQALGALQASAAFAALQKQFLLTPLVLTPEQIDQRTREEIARYGQLVAAYDLNKLE
;
A
#
# COMPACT_ATOMS: atom_id res chain seq x y z
N MET A 1 -64.08 46.94 16.40
CA MET A 1 -63.85 45.55 16.89
C MET A 1 -63.34 44.74 15.71
N ILE A 2 -62.03 44.49 15.67
CA ILE A 2 -61.38 43.77 14.57
C ILE A 2 -61.45 42.28 14.88
N ASP A 3 -62.02 41.52 13.95
CA ASP A 3 -62.28 40.10 14.05
C ASP A 3 -60.95 39.31 14.15
N ARG A 4 -60.74 38.61 15.26
CA ARG A 4 -59.56 37.75 15.52
C ARG A 4 -59.33 36.71 14.42
N ARG A 5 -60.36 36.36 13.62
CA ARG A 5 -60.28 35.39 12.53
C ARG A 5 -59.71 35.95 11.22
N ALA A 6 -59.69 37.28 11.05
CA ALA A 6 -59.09 37.93 9.87
C ALA A 6 -57.56 38.10 9.98
N PHE A 7 -57.03 38.22 11.19
CA PHE A 7 -55.58 38.36 11.42
C PHE A 7 -54.79 37.07 11.14
N LEU A 8 -55.41 35.90 11.29
CA LEU A 8 -54.76 34.60 11.07
C LEU A 8 -54.74 34.13 9.60
N ARG A 9 -55.39 34.85 8.68
CA ARG A 9 -55.39 34.53 7.24
C ARG A 9 -54.38 35.35 6.42
N GLY A 10 -53.70 36.32 7.04
CA GLY A 10 -52.68 37.17 6.41
C GLY A 10 -51.23 36.75 6.63
N ALA A 11 -50.98 35.62 7.32
CA ALA A 11 -49.62 35.10 7.60
C ALA A 11 -49.26 33.90 6.71
N GLY A 12 -49.86 33.82 5.52
CA GLY A 12 -49.72 32.72 4.57
C GLY A 12 -49.16 33.17 3.23
N ALA A 13 -48.00 33.83 3.22
CA ALA A 13 -47.10 33.93 2.07
C ALA A 13 -45.91 34.81 2.46
N LEU A 14 -44.81 34.23 2.93
CA LEU A 14 -43.44 34.64 2.59
C LEU A 14 -42.45 33.65 3.22
N LEU A 15 -41.58 33.08 2.37
CA LEU A 15 -40.33 32.38 2.68
C LEU A 15 -40.39 30.87 3.01
N ILE A 16 -41.00 30.10 2.10
CA ILE A 16 -40.44 28.77 1.74
C ILE A 16 -39.45 29.01 0.60
N ALA A 17 -38.18 29.29 0.93
CA ALA A 17 -37.02 29.13 0.03
C ALA A 17 -35.71 29.54 0.74
N SER A 18 -35.23 28.73 1.69
CA SER A 18 -33.80 28.68 2.03
C SER A 18 -33.43 27.30 2.56
N GLY A 19 -33.96 26.26 1.91
CA GLY A 19 -33.37 24.94 1.89
C GLY A 19 -32.50 24.80 0.65
N LEU A 20 -31.26 25.30 0.71
CA LEU A 20 -30.15 24.74 -0.04
C LEU A 20 -28.96 24.74 0.92
N PRO A 21 -28.36 23.58 1.24
CA PRO A 21 -27.07 23.57 1.92
C PRO A 21 -26.12 24.44 1.12
N HIS A 22 -25.49 25.39 1.80
CA HIS A 22 -24.49 26.27 1.22
C HIS A 22 -23.42 25.43 0.51
N ALA A 23 -23.22 25.78 -0.76
CA ALA A 23 -22.00 25.63 -1.54
C ALA A 23 -21.35 24.23 -1.53
N ARG A 24 -21.37 23.58 -2.70
CA ARG A 24 -20.24 22.75 -3.13
C ARG A 24 -18.96 23.56 -2.86
N ALA A 25 -18.12 23.07 -1.97
CA ALA A 25 -16.84 23.70 -1.69
C ALA A 25 -15.93 23.56 -2.93
N ASP A 26 -16.06 24.49 -3.87
CA ASP A 26 -14.98 24.90 -4.78
C ASP A 26 -13.95 25.76 -3.99
N GLY A 27 -13.68 25.36 -2.75
CA GLY A 27 -12.72 26.00 -1.86
C GLY A 27 -11.32 25.41 -2.06
N PRO A 28 -10.27 26.14 -1.65
CA PRO A 28 -8.90 25.62 -1.68
C PRO A 28 -8.80 24.37 -0.78
N ALA A 29 -7.86 23.47 -1.10
CA ALA A 29 -7.57 22.34 -0.23
C ALA A 29 -7.25 22.80 1.21
N PRO A 30 -7.66 22.04 2.23
CA PRO A 30 -7.39 22.42 3.60
C PRO A 30 -5.88 22.39 3.84
N LYS A 31 -5.39 23.46 4.45
CA LYS A 31 -3.97 23.61 4.80
C LYS A 31 -3.56 22.76 5.98
N LYS A 32 -4.51 22.13 6.69
CA LYS A 32 -4.26 21.26 7.84
C LYS A 32 -5.11 20.00 7.76
N GLY A 33 -4.53 18.87 8.15
CA GLY A 33 -5.25 17.60 8.10
C GLY A 33 -4.53 16.43 8.73
N ARG A 34 -5.11 15.25 8.53
CA ARG A 34 -4.54 13.96 8.94
C ARG A 34 -4.32 13.09 7.72
N LEU A 35 -3.17 12.44 7.67
CA LEU A 35 -2.85 11.39 6.72
C LEU A 35 -2.91 10.07 7.47
N LEU A 36 -3.88 9.22 7.14
CA LEU A 36 -4.00 7.89 7.76
C LEU A 36 -3.16 6.89 6.98
N PHE A 37 -2.46 6.01 7.71
CA PHE A 37 -1.76 4.87 7.13
C PHE A 37 -1.94 3.63 8.01
N GLY A 38 -2.49 2.55 7.46
CA GLY A 38 -2.87 1.37 8.22
C GLY A 38 -1.77 0.34 8.45
N TYR A 39 -0.57 0.81 8.79
CA TYR A 39 0.59 0.00 9.13
C TYR A 39 1.32 0.61 10.35
N PRO A 40 2.13 -0.18 11.08
CA PRO A 40 2.86 0.30 12.26
C PRO A 40 3.82 1.44 11.97
N SER A 41 4.23 2.13 13.04
CA SER A 41 5.22 3.22 13.00
C SER A 41 6.56 2.81 12.37
N GLY A 42 6.99 1.55 12.52
CA GLY A 42 8.23 1.05 11.94
C GLY A 42 8.16 0.63 10.46
N ALA A 43 7.00 0.71 9.81
CA ALA A 43 6.85 0.28 8.42
C ALA A 43 7.47 1.29 7.44
N MET A 44 8.03 0.80 6.33
CA MET A 44 8.60 1.65 5.26
C MET A 44 7.63 2.74 4.78
N GLY A 45 6.34 2.43 4.64
CA GLY A 45 5.33 3.43 4.26
C GLY A 45 5.13 4.53 5.31
N THR A 46 5.28 4.21 6.59
CA THR A 46 5.22 5.22 7.67
C THR A 46 6.39 6.18 7.55
N GLN A 47 7.60 5.64 7.37
CA GLN A 47 8.80 6.45 7.22
C GLN A 47 8.75 7.32 5.95
N LEU A 48 8.21 6.76 4.85
CA LEU A 48 7.95 7.50 3.62
C LEU A 48 6.97 8.66 3.86
N ALA A 49 5.84 8.40 4.52
CA ALA A 49 4.85 9.42 4.87
C ALA A 49 5.47 10.52 5.73
N GLN A 50 6.18 10.16 6.80
CA GLN A 50 6.89 11.10 7.68
C GLN A 50 7.90 11.95 6.91
N GLY A 51 8.63 11.39 5.95
CA GLY A 51 9.53 12.15 5.09
C GLY A 51 8.80 13.12 4.15
N CYS A 52 7.59 12.79 3.72
CA CYS A 52 6.78 13.67 2.87
C CYS A 52 6.20 14.88 3.64
N LEU A 53 5.92 14.75 4.94
CA LEU A 53 5.23 15.80 5.71
C LEU A 53 5.99 17.14 5.74
N PRO A 54 7.32 17.20 6.01
CA PRO A 54 8.05 18.48 5.95
C PRO A 54 8.06 19.12 4.56
N ILE A 55 8.10 18.31 3.50
CA ILE A 55 8.04 18.79 2.11
C ILE A 55 6.68 19.45 1.86
N LEU A 56 5.60 18.79 2.27
CA LEU A 56 4.25 19.33 2.17
C LEU A 56 4.04 20.58 3.02
N ALA A 57 4.61 20.63 4.23
CA ALA A 57 4.55 21.81 5.09
C ALA A 57 5.21 23.02 4.40
N GLY A 58 6.34 22.81 3.72
CA GLY A 58 6.97 23.83 2.87
C GLY A 58 6.12 24.27 1.67
N LEU A 59 5.18 23.43 1.23
CA LEU A 59 4.18 23.72 0.20
C LEU A 59 2.87 24.31 0.79
N GLY A 60 2.83 24.59 2.10
CA GLY A 60 1.67 25.17 2.79
C GLY A 60 0.61 24.16 3.24
N MET A 61 0.95 22.86 3.25
CA MET A 61 0.07 21.75 3.62
C MET A 61 0.61 21.05 4.87
N ASP A 62 -0.01 21.28 6.02
CA ASP A 62 0.38 20.78 7.33
C ASP A 62 -0.46 19.56 7.73
N TYR A 63 -0.03 18.38 7.30
CA TYR A 63 -0.67 17.11 7.62
C TYR A 63 0.06 16.40 8.76
N GLN A 64 -0.71 15.75 9.63
CA GLN A 64 -0.17 14.87 10.66
C GLN A 64 -0.41 13.42 10.27
N LEU A 65 0.64 12.59 10.34
CA LEU A 65 0.51 11.16 10.11
C LEU A 65 -0.19 10.50 11.30
N GLU A 66 -1.23 9.73 11.01
CA GLU A 66 -1.90 8.86 11.95
C GLU A 66 -1.72 7.40 11.52
N ASN A 67 -0.93 6.64 12.28
CA ASN A 67 -0.80 5.21 12.07
C ASN A 67 -1.97 4.47 12.71
N VAL A 68 -2.69 3.70 11.90
CA VAL A 68 -3.68 2.74 12.39
C VAL A 68 -2.98 1.37 12.43
N ASP A 69 -2.97 0.70 13.58
CA ASP A 69 -2.09 -0.45 13.90
C ASP A 69 -2.00 -1.57 12.83
N ALA A 70 -0.92 -2.37 12.87
CA ALA A 70 -0.73 -3.52 11.97
C ALA A 70 -1.92 -4.50 12.03
N ARG A 71 -2.56 -4.68 10.86
CA ARG A 71 -3.81 -5.42 10.54
C ARG A 71 -5.03 -4.52 10.28
N ASN A 72 -4.88 -3.22 10.43
CA ASN A 72 -5.95 -2.24 10.30
C ASN A 72 -5.82 -1.34 9.06
N THR A 73 -5.15 -1.81 7.99
CA THR A 73 -5.28 -1.15 6.67
C THR A 73 -6.71 -1.12 6.17
N ARG A 74 -7.56 -2.07 6.57
CA ARG A 74 -8.99 -2.02 6.31
C ARG A 74 -9.66 -0.90 7.11
N GLU A 75 -9.37 -0.81 8.41
CA GLU A 75 -9.91 0.24 9.27
C GLU A 75 -9.46 1.64 8.83
N ALA A 76 -8.19 1.82 8.46
CA ALA A 76 -7.69 3.08 7.91
C ALA A 76 -8.48 3.47 6.65
N SER A 77 -8.70 2.52 5.73
CA SER A 77 -9.53 2.74 4.55
C SER A 77 -10.97 3.09 4.90
N GLU A 78 -11.61 2.36 5.81
CA GLU A 78 -13.00 2.61 6.26
C GLU A 78 -13.14 3.97 6.96
N ARG A 79 -12.16 4.34 7.79
CA ARG A 79 -12.13 5.64 8.47
C ARG A 79 -12.00 6.80 7.48
N VAL A 80 -11.17 6.66 6.45
CA VAL A 80 -11.06 7.69 5.41
C VAL A 80 -12.30 7.73 4.54
N LYS A 81 -12.84 6.58 4.10
CA LYS A 81 -14.10 6.51 3.36
C LYS A 81 -15.23 7.28 4.06
N ASN A 82 -15.34 7.14 5.38
CA ASN A 82 -16.39 7.77 6.18
C ASN A 82 -16.02 9.17 6.71
N ALA A 83 -14.84 9.70 6.37
CA ALA A 83 -14.40 11.01 6.82
C ALA A 83 -15.14 12.14 6.07
N PRO A 84 -15.16 13.36 6.62
CA PRO A 84 -15.62 14.54 5.88
C PRO A 84 -14.90 14.65 4.52
N PRO A 85 -15.63 14.79 3.39
CA PRO A 85 -15.04 14.90 2.07
C PRO A 85 -14.52 16.32 1.80
N ASP A 86 -13.85 16.93 2.77
CA ASP A 86 -13.33 18.30 2.71
C ASP A 86 -11.81 18.35 2.49
N GLY A 87 -11.17 17.17 2.32
CA GLY A 87 -9.73 17.01 2.14
C GLY A 87 -8.93 16.97 3.44
N THR A 88 -9.54 17.16 4.62
CA THR A 88 -8.81 17.20 5.90
C THR A 88 -8.34 15.81 6.37
N VAL A 89 -8.87 14.75 5.78
CA VAL A 89 -8.50 13.37 6.09
C VAL A 89 -8.16 12.66 4.78
N LEU A 90 -6.91 12.25 4.65
CA LEU A 90 -6.38 11.54 3.48
C LEU A 90 -5.93 10.14 3.88
N LEU A 91 -5.88 9.24 2.91
CA LEU A 91 -5.35 7.90 3.06
C LEU A 91 -4.05 7.79 2.28
N GLN A 92 -2.97 7.41 2.94
CA GLN A 92 -1.90 6.71 2.26
C GLN A 92 -2.27 5.23 2.18
N ALA A 93 -2.24 4.65 0.99
CA ALA A 93 -2.53 3.24 0.79
C ALA A 93 -1.35 2.53 0.12
N GLN A 94 -1.19 1.25 0.46
CA GLN A 94 -0.45 0.31 -0.36
C GLN A 94 -1.42 -0.36 -1.32
N SER A 95 -0.96 -0.73 -2.51
CA SER A 95 -1.77 -1.48 -3.46
C SER A 95 -2.31 -2.80 -2.92
N THR A 96 -1.75 -3.34 -1.83
CA THR A 96 -2.38 -4.44 -1.05
C THR A 96 -3.84 -4.15 -0.73
N SER A 97 -4.13 -3.00 -0.10
CA SER A 97 -5.48 -2.65 0.35
C SER A 97 -6.40 -2.27 -0.79
N MET A 98 -5.86 -1.71 -1.87
CA MET A 98 -6.65 -1.24 -3.01
C MET A 98 -6.89 -2.33 -4.07
N CYS A 99 -5.95 -3.25 -4.26
CA CYS A 99 -5.98 -4.18 -5.39
C CYS A 99 -6.14 -5.65 -4.97
N LEU A 100 -5.57 -6.04 -3.82
CA LEU A 100 -5.49 -7.45 -3.43
C LEU A 100 -6.59 -7.84 -2.44
N LEU A 101 -6.80 -7.04 -1.37
CA LEU A 101 -7.82 -7.31 -0.37
C LEU A 101 -9.26 -7.48 -0.89
N PRO A 102 -9.72 -6.78 -1.96
CA PRO A 102 -11.02 -7.05 -2.59
C PRO A 102 -11.20 -8.49 -3.08
N ASN A 103 -10.10 -9.19 -3.37
CA ASN A 103 -10.12 -10.59 -3.82
C ASN A 103 -9.98 -11.59 -2.66
N VAL A 104 -9.49 -11.12 -1.50
CA VAL A 104 -9.19 -11.96 -0.34
C VAL A 104 -10.32 -11.94 0.69
N TYR A 105 -11.03 -10.83 0.87
CA TYR A 105 -12.13 -10.77 1.83
C TYR A 105 -13.47 -11.08 1.15
N ARG A 106 -14.33 -11.84 1.83
CA ARG A 106 -15.72 -12.02 1.41
C ARG A 106 -16.50 -10.73 1.59
N THR A 107 -16.30 -10.07 2.72
CA THR A 107 -16.87 -8.76 3.02
C THR A 107 -15.75 -7.77 3.28
N LEU A 108 -15.66 -6.73 2.46
CA LEU A 108 -14.74 -5.62 2.65
C LEU A 108 -15.56 -4.36 2.93
N GLY A 109 -15.24 -3.62 4.00
CA GLY A 109 -15.99 -2.41 4.39
C GLY A 109 -15.86 -1.23 3.43
N TYR A 110 -15.09 -1.38 2.35
CA TYR A 110 -14.87 -0.39 1.32
C TYR A 110 -14.74 -1.02 -0.07
N ASP A 111 -15.08 -0.24 -1.09
CA ASP A 111 -14.86 -0.49 -2.50
C ASP A 111 -13.76 0.48 -2.99
N PRO A 112 -12.54 -0.01 -3.33
CA PRO A 112 -11.43 0.83 -3.76
C PRO A 112 -11.75 1.77 -4.93
N LEU A 113 -12.67 1.36 -5.82
CA LEU A 113 -12.99 2.08 -7.05
C LEU A 113 -14.17 3.05 -6.88
N LYS A 114 -14.90 2.98 -5.77
CA LYS A 114 -16.08 3.82 -5.52
C LYS A 114 -15.95 4.73 -4.32
N ASP A 115 -15.19 4.31 -3.31
CA ASP A 115 -15.12 5.00 -2.02
C ASP A 115 -13.93 5.99 -1.93
N PHE A 116 -13.03 5.99 -2.90
CA PHE A 116 -11.82 6.81 -2.90
C PHE A 116 -11.63 7.60 -4.19
N ALA A 117 -11.09 8.81 -4.06
CA ALA A 117 -10.60 9.63 -5.17
C ALA A 117 -9.06 9.60 -5.18
N PRO A 118 -8.40 9.07 -6.23
CA PRO A 118 -6.94 9.06 -6.31
C PRO A 118 -6.35 10.47 -6.39
N LEU A 119 -5.24 10.69 -5.69
CA LEU A 119 -4.50 11.95 -5.70
C LEU A 119 -3.16 11.81 -6.41
N ALA A 120 -2.25 11.00 -5.87
CA ALA A 120 -0.92 10.84 -6.43
C ALA A 120 -0.27 9.51 -6.00
N THR A 121 0.52 8.92 -6.88
CA THR A 121 1.43 7.81 -6.56
C THR A 121 2.67 8.32 -5.84
N LEU A 122 3.24 7.53 -4.92
CA LEU A 122 4.50 7.87 -4.27
C LEU A 122 5.69 7.08 -4.82
N GLY A 123 5.41 6.04 -5.59
CA GLY A 123 6.41 5.12 -6.11
C GLY A 123 5.96 3.67 -6.02
N GLU A 124 6.66 2.83 -6.74
CA GLU A 124 6.50 1.38 -6.69
C GLU A 124 7.75 0.72 -6.10
N PHE A 125 7.56 -0.45 -5.51
CA PHE A 125 8.62 -1.24 -4.92
C PHE A 125 8.39 -2.72 -5.19
N ALA A 126 9.51 -3.43 -5.32
CA ALA A 126 9.51 -4.88 -5.45
C ALA A 126 9.59 -5.55 -4.08
N LEU A 127 9.16 -6.80 -4.04
CA LEU A 127 9.53 -7.72 -2.98
C LEU A 127 10.76 -8.51 -3.42
N SER A 128 11.54 -8.95 -2.44
CA SER A 128 12.66 -9.88 -2.61
C SER A 128 12.40 -11.14 -1.81
N LEU A 129 12.71 -12.30 -2.38
CA LEU A 129 12.88 -13.53 -1.62
C LEU A 129 14.20 -13.41 -0.84
N THR A 130 14.07 -13.04 0.42
CA THR A 130 15.18 -12.73 1.31
C THR A 130 15.50 -13.93 2.17
N VAL A 131 16.76 -14.33 2.24
CA VAL A 131 17.26 -15.35 3.17
C VAL A 131 18.11 -14.74 4.28
N GLY A 132 18.02 -15.39 5.45
CA GLY A 132 18.70 -14.98 6.68
C GLY A 132 19.96 -15.77 7.01
N ALA A 133 20.36 -15.72 8.28
CA ALA A 133 21.59 -16.32 8.80
C ALA A 133 21.58 -17.85 8.77
N GLN A 134 20.39 -18.47 8.84
CA GLN A 134 20.24 -19.92 8.82
C GLN A 134 20.63 -20.54 7.48
N VAL A 135 20.46 -19.80 6.37
CA VAL A 135 20.80 -20.28 5.04
C VAL A 135 22.31 -20.09 4.84
N PRO A 136 23.07 -21.15 4.50
CA PRO A 136 24.51 -21.03 4.25
C PRO A 136 24.88 -19.96 3.21
N ALA A 137 26.00 -19.26 3.42
CA ALA A 137 26.42 -18.14 2.57
C ALA A 137 26.71 -18.53 1.10
N HIS A 138 27.06 -19.79 0.85
CA HIS A 138 27.31 -20.30 -0.52
C HIS A 138 26.02 -20.52 -1.32
N ILE A 139 24.85 -20.51 -0.67
CA ILE A 139 23.55 -20.55 -1.33
C ILE A 139 23.22 -19.13 -1.79
N THR A 140 23.32 -18.93 -3.10
CA THR A 140 23.16 -17.62 -3.77
C THR A 140 22.07 -17.62 -4.84
N THR A 141 21.49 -18.79 -5.13
CA THR A 141 20.42 -18.95 -6.14
C THR A 141 19.18 -19.58 -5.53
N LEU A 142 18.03 -19.37 -6.18
CA LEU A 142 16.80 -20.06 -5.79
C LEU A 142 16.95 -21.59 -5.85
N ALA A 143 17.60 -22.12 -6.89
CA ALA A 143 17.76 -23.56 -7.06
C ALA A 143 18.50 -24.21 -5.89
N GLN A 144 19.63 -23.62 -5.47
CA GLN A 144 20.39 -24.09 -4.31
C GLN A 144 19.59 -24.00 -3.01
N TYR A 145 18.77 -22.96 -2.85
CA TYR A 145 17.93 -22.83 -1.67
C TYR A 145 16.84 -23.90 -1.60
N LEU A 146 16.21 -24.21 -2.74
CA LEU A 146 15.21 -25.27 -2.83
C LEU A 146 15.81 -26.66 -2.61
N GLU A 147 17.02 -26.91 -3.12
CA GLU A 147 17.79 -28.12 -2.80
C GLU A 147 18.07 -28.22 -1.30
N TRP A 148 18.57 -27.14 -0.70
CA TRP A 148 18.83 -27.08 0.74
C TRP A 148 17.59 -27.35 1.61
N LEU A 149 16.39 -26.90 1.19
CA LEU A 149 15.13 -27.20 1.88
C LEU A 149 14.73 -28.69 1.86
N THR A 150 15.33 -29.49 0.97
CA THR A 150 15.12 -30.95 0.96
C THR A 150 15.75 -31.59 2.19
N ASP A 151 16.96 -31.16 2.54
CA ASP A 151 17.70 -31.62 3.73
C ASP A 151 17.29 -30.89 5.02
N ASN A 152 16.56 -29.77 4.89
CA ASN A 152 16.22 -28.87 6.00
C ASN A 152 14.70 -28.62 6.09
N PRO A 153 13.86 -29.65 6.30
CA PRO A 153 12.40 -29.54 6.22
C PRO A 153 11.76 -28.63 7.28
N ASP A 154 12.43 -28.41 8.41
CA ASP A 154 11.94 -27.52 9.47
C ASP A 154 11.95 -26.05 9.04
N PHE A 155 12.80 -25.69 8.08
CA PHE A 155 12.99 -24.33 7.59
C PHE A 155 12.14 -23.96 6.37
N ARG A 156 11.07 -24.72 6.12
CA ARG A 156 10.14 -24.51 5.00
C ARG A 156 9.18 -23.34 5.19
N ASP A 157 9.17 -22.70 6.36
CA ASP A 157 8.38 -21.49 6.59
C ASP A 157 8.96 -20.30 5.83
N VAL A 158 8.12 -19.64 5.04
CA VAL A 158 8.45 -18.41 4.30
C VAL A 158 7.61 -17.28 4.86
N GLY A 159 8.29 -16.30 5.45
CA GLY A 159 7.66 -15.16 6.09
C GLY A 159 7.07 -14.15 5.11
N PHE A 160 5.97 -13.50 5.50
CA PHE A 160 5.44 -12.30 4.83
C PHE A 160 4.69 -11.40 5.83
N SER A 161 4.40 -10.15 5.44
CA SER A 161 3.95 -9.12 6.38
C SER A 161 2.46 -9.11 6.73
N ILE A 162 1.56 -9.53 5.83
CA ILE A 162 0.11 -9.57 6.06
C ILE A 162 -0.52 -10.69 5.22
N TYR A 163 -1.52 -11.40 5.76
CA TYR A 163 -2.30 -12.36 4.98
C TYR A 163 -3.02 -11.69 3.82
N GLY A 164 -2.91 -12.27 2.62
CA GLY A 164 -3.48 -11.68 1.42
C GLY A 164 -2.67 -10.48 0.89
N SER A 165 -1.43 -10.31 1.35
CA SER A 165 -0.49 -9.38 0.72
C SER A 165 0.17 -9.99 -0.51
N GLN A 166 0.84 -9.14 -1.29
CA GLN A 166 1.72 -9.54 -2.37
C GLN A 166 2.74 -10.60 -1.91
N GLY A 167 3.31 -10.46 -0.72
CA GLY A 167 4.27 -11.43 -0.19
C GLY A 167 3.63 -12.79 0.14
N HIS A 168 2.38 -12.79 0.59
CA HIS A 168 1.62 -14.04 0.77
C HIS A 168 1.39 -14.73 -0.57
N LEU A 169 0.91 -14.00 -1.57
CA LEU A 169 0.67 -14.53 -2.90
C LEU A 169 1.97 -15.03 -3.56
N SER A 170 3.08 -14.27 -3.44
CA SER A 170 4.40 -14.71 -3.91
C SER A 170 4.86 -16.02 -3.24
N THR A 171 4.52 -16.22 -1.96
CA THR A 171 4.83 -17.48 -1.26
C THR A 171 4.06 -18.66 -1.86
N LEU A 172 2.77 -18.48 -2.15
CA LEU A 172 1.95 -19.53 -2.78
C LEU A 172 2.41 -19.85 -4.21
N ILE A 173 2.78 -18.82 -4.98
CA ILE A 173 3.33 -18.99 -6.33
C ILE A 173 4.64 -19.78 -6.27
N LEU A 174 5.54 -19.41 -5.34
CA LEU A 174 6.80 -20.11 -5.13
C LEU A 174 6.59 -21.59 -4.77
N ALA A 175 5.63 -21.87 -3.87
CA ALA A 175 5.31 -23.24 -3.44
C ALA A 175 4.92 -24.15 -4.61
N ARG A 176 4.09 -23.63 -5.53
CA ARG A 176 3.58 -24.41 -6.66
C ARG A 176 4.61 -24.58 -7.77
N ALA A 177 5.36 -23.52 -8.10
CA ALA A 177 6.21 -23.50 -9.29
C ALA A 177 7.35 -24.54 -9.28
N LYS A 178 7.75 -25.04 -8.10
CA LYS A 178 8.90 -25.93 -7.95
C LYS A 178 8.60 -27.24 -7.24
N GLY A 179 7.32 -27.53 -6.95
CA GLY A 179 6.91 -28.73 -6.21
C GLY A 179 7.52 -28.82 -4.81
N VAL A 180 8.02 -27.71 -4.27
CA VAL A 180 8.63 -27.66 -2.94
C VAL A 180 7.56 -27.26 -1.93
N THR A 181 7.45 -28.04 -0.85
CA THR A 181 6.60 -27.68 0.27
C THR A 181 7.20 -26.47 0.98
N VAL A 182 6.72 -25.26 0.70
CA VAL A 182 6.94 -24.09 1.58
C VAL A 182 5.63 -23.74 2.27
N ARG A 183 5.73 -23.30 3.51
CA ARG A 183 4.58 -22.92 4.35
C ARG A 183 4.55 -21.42 4.48
N ALA A 184 3.38 -20.84 4.31
CA ALA A 184 3.20 -19.41 4.38
C ALA A 184 3.08 -18.98 5.85
N GLN A 185 4.04 -18.18 6.35
CA GLN A 185 4.07 -17.71 7.74
C GLN A 185 3.79 -16.20 7.83
N PRO A 186 2.64 -15.76 8.37
CA PRO A 186 2.34 -14.35 8.55
C PRO A 186 3.11 -13.75 9.74
N TYR A 187 3.68 -12.56 9.53
CA TYR A 187 4.33 -11.75 10.55
C TYR A 187 3.53 -10.49 10.82
N ARG A 188 3.60 -9.92 12.03
CA ARG A 188 2.97 -8.62 12.34
C ARG A 188 3.87 -7.47 11.89
N GLY A 189 4.09 -7.36 10.58
CA GLY A 189 4.98 -6.38 9.96
C GLY A 189 6.42 -6.88 9.75
N SER A 190 7.17 -6.13 8.94
CA SER A 190 8.47 -6.56 8.42
C SER A 190 9.58 -6.65 9.47
N THR A 191 9.53 -5.85 10.54
CA THR A 191 10.58 -5.81 11.58
C THR A 191 10.75 -7.15 12.29
N MET A 192 9.65 -7.77 12.71
CA MET A 192 9.69 -9.07 13.40
C MET A 192 10.24 -10.17 12.48
N MET A 193 9.82 -10.16 11.20
CA MET A 193 10.32 -11.10 10.21
C MET A 193 11.83 -10.93 9.95
N ILE A 194 12.29 -9.68 9.83
CA ILE A 194 13.73 -9.39 9.64
C ILE A 194 14.54 -9.88 10.84
N ASN A 195 14.06 -9.69 12.06
CA ASN A 195 14.75 -10.19 13.25
C ASN A 195 14.85 -11.72 13.26
N ASP A 196 13.79 -12.43 12.89
CA ASP A 196 13.81 -13.90 12.82
C ASP A 196 14.74 -14.41 11.71
N LEU A 197 14.84 -13.70 10.58
CA LEU A 197 15.83 -14.00 9.53
C LEU A 197 17.25 -13.82 10.07
N LEU A 198 17.52 -12.73 10.79
CA LEU A 198 18.84 -12.42 11.34
C LEU A 198 19.27 -13.42 12.43
N ASN A 199 18.33 -13.87 13.26
CA ASN A 199 18.58 -14.82 14.34
C ASN A 199 18.56 -16.28 13.88
N GLY A 200 18.19 -16.54 12.63
CA GLY A 200 18.11 -17.89 12.05
C GLY A 200 16.88 -18.70 12.44
N THR A 201 15.91 -18.08 13.12
CA THR A 201 14.60 -18.71 13.41
C THR A 201 13.77 -18.90 12.15
N LEU A 202 13.89 -17.96 11.20
CA LEU A 202 13.27 -18.04 9.88
C LEU A 202 14.36 -18.14 8.82
N ALA A 203 14.22 -19.04 7.85
CA ALA A 203 15.20 -19.18 6.77
C ALA A 203 14.98 -18.16 5.65
N ALA A 204 13.72 -17.95 5.24
CA ALA A 204 13.38 -17.04 4.16
C ALA A 204 12.09 -16.25 4.38
N GLY A 205 11.95 -15.12 3.71
CA GLY A 205 10.73 -14.33 3.68
C GLY A 205 10.68 -13.36 2.51
N PHE A 206 9.47 -12.99 2.10
CA PHE A 206 9.24 -11.94 1.12
C PHE A 206 9.23 -10.58 1.81
N THR A 207 10.29 -9.81 1.61
CA THR A 207 10.46 -8.47 2.18
C THR A 207 10.43 -7.42 1.09
N ALA A 208 9.91 -6.21 1.36
CA ALA A 208 10.13 -5.10 0.44
C ALA A 208 11.63 -4.84 0.28
N ALA A 209 12.13 -4.77 -0.95
CA ALA A 209 13.56 -4.60 -1.23
C ALA A 209 14.12 -3.35 -0.53
N GLY A 210 13.28 -2.31 -0.43
CA GLY A 210 13.55 -1.01 0.18
C GLY A 210 13.40 -0.85 1.69
N ASN A 211 13.14 -1.93 2.46
CA ASN A 211 12.92 -1.87 3.92
C ASN A 211 14.15 -1.43 4.76
N GLY A 212 15.03 -0.55 4.27
CA GLY A 212 16.13 0.01 5.05
C GLY A 212 17.24 -0.99 5.40
N ASN A 213 17.20 -2.18 4.80
CA ASN A 213 18.16 -3.24 5.05
C ASN A 213 19.47 -3.04 4.27
N THR A 214 19.75 -1.89 3.65
CA THR A 214 20.97 -1.66 2.86
C THR A 214 22.25 -1.94 3.64
N SER A 215 22.29 -1.69 4.94
CA SER A 215 23.41 -2.10 5.81
C SER A 215 23.44 -3.62 6.04
N LEU A 216 22.29 -4.25 6.25
CA LEU A 216 22.17 -5.70 6.45
C LEU A 216 22.51 -6.48 5.17
N TRP A 217 22.03 -6.00 4.02
CA TRP A 217 22.39 -6.44 2.68
C TRP A 217 23.90 -6.29 2.43
N SER A 218 24.45 -5.10 2.69
CA SER A 218 25.90 -4.84 2.54
C SER A 218 26.75 -5.70 3.46
N SER A 219 26.26 -6.02 4.66
CA SER A 219 26.95 -6.91 5.61
C SER A 219 26.83 -8.40 5.29
N GLY A 220 25.99 -8.77 4.31
CA GLY A 220 25.71 -10.17 3.95
C GLY A 220 24.83 -10.95 4.93
N LYS A 221 24.36 -10.29 6.01
CA LYS A 221 23.47 -10.90 7.03
C LYS A 221 22.08 -11.22 6.49
N LEU A 222 21.63 -10.44 5.50
CA LEU A 222 20.49 -10.76 4.66
C LEU A 222 20.98 -10.89 3.22
N ARG A 223 20.42 -11.82 2.45
CA ARG A 223 20.73 -12.00 1.01
C ARG A 223 19.46 -12.22 0.21
N SER A 224 19.37 -11.61 -0.96
CA SER A 224 18.21 -11.78 -1.85
C SER A 224 18.54 -12.85 -2.87
N LEU A 225 17.66 -13.84 -3.00
CA LEU A 225 17.77 -14.90 -4.02
C LEU A 225 16.98 -14.55 -5.29
N GLY A 226 16.12 -13.54 -5.23
CA GLY A 226 15.43 -13.04 -6.40
C GLY A 226 14.39 -11.99 -6.08
N VAL A 227 14.06 -11.17 -7.07
CA VAL A 227 13.01 -10.15 -6.97
C VAL A 227 11.72 -10.62 -7.63
N THR A 228 10.58 -10.11 -7.16
CA THR A 228 9.25 -10.52 -7.63
C THR A 228 8.77 -9.82 -8.90
N THR A 229 9.51 -8.83 -9.39
CA THR A 229 9.24 -8.08 -10.63
C THR A 229 9.49 -8.93 -11.87
N ALA A 230 8.79 -8.66 -12.98
CA ALA A 230 9.10 -9.25 -14.29
C ALA A 230 10.50 -8.91 -14.85
N LYS A 231 11.09 -7.81 -14.40
CA LYS A 231 12.42 -7.34 -14.81
C LYS A 231 13.29 -7.06 -13.59
N ARG A 232 14.60 -7.21 -13.72
CA ARG A 232 15.55 -6.86 -12.65
C ARG A 232 15.44 -5.39 -12.29
N LEU A 233 15.72 -5.08 -11.04
CA LEU A 233 15.69 -3.71 -10.53
C LEU A 233 16.91 -2.95 -11.06
N ALA A 234 16.70 -1.76 -11.62
CA ALA A 234 17.80 -0.95 -12.17
C ALA A 234 18.86 -0.61 -11.11
N TYR A 235 18.46 -0.43 -9.85
CA TYR A 235 19.34 -0.20 -8.72
C TYR A 235 19.92 -1.48 -8.09
N TRP A 236 19.47 -2.67 -8.53
CA TRP A 236 19.95 -3.97 -8.05
C TRP A 236 20.08 -4.99 -9.21
N PRO A 237 20.87 -4.69 -10.26
CA PRO A 237 20.84 -5.45 -11.52
C PRO A 237 21.47 -6.86 -11.41
N THR A 238 22.24 -7.11 -10.36
CA THR A 238 22.90 -8.40 -10.12
C THR A 238 21.96 -9.46 -9.59
N ILE A 239 20.82 -9.07 -8.99
CA ILE A 239 19.84 -10.02 -8.49
C ILE A 239 18.87 -10.40 -9.61
N PRO A 240 18.74 -11.70 -9.93
CA PRO A 240 17.77 -12.15 -10.92
C PRO A 240 16.35 -11.94 -10.41
N THR A 241 15.41 -11.86 -11.34
CA THR A 241 13.99 -12.04 -11.04
C THR A 241 13.73 -13.50 -10.69
N LEU A 242 12.66 -13.75 -9.95
CA LEU A 242 12.17 -15.12 -9.72
C LEU A 242 11.59 -15.71 -11.02
N LEU A 243 11.09 -14.86 -11.92
CA LEU A 243 10.62 -15.26 -13.24
C LEU A 243 11.76 -15.84 -14.10
N GLU A 244 12.93 -15.18 -14.15
CA GLU A 244 14.15 -15.70 -14.80
C GLU A 244 14.60 -17.05 -14.21
N GLN A 245 14.24 -17.32 -12.95
CA GLN A 245 14.57 -18.57 -12.24
C GLN A 245 13.47 -19.65 -12.39
N GLY A 246 12.49 -19.41 -13.26
CA GLY A 246 11.43 -20.35 -13.61
C GLY A 246 10.33 -20.47 -12.56
N VAL A 247 10.07 -19.39 -11.81
CA VAL A 247 8.85 -19.25 -11.01
C VAL A 247 7.80 -18.55 -11.88
N ALA A 248 6.97 -19.34 -12.56
CA ALA A 248 5.90 -18.81 -13.42
C ALA A 248 4.94 -17.91 -12.63
N ASP A 249 4.28 -16.98 -13.32
CA ASP A 249 3.36 -15.98 -12.76
C ASP A 249 3.96 -14.99 -11.74
N MET A 250 5.26 -15.09 -11.45
CA MET A 250 5.94 -14.14 -10.57
C MET A 250 6.23 -12.82 -11.29
N ASP A 251 5.21 -11.98 -11.32
CA ASP A 251 5.29 -10.55 -11.60
C ASP A 251 4.42 -9.79 -10.60
N ILE A 252 4.95 -9.61 -9.39
CA ILE A 252 4.22 -9.04 -8.27
C ILE A 252 4.98 -7.82 -7.78
N ASN A 253 4.35 -6.66 -7.96
CA ASN A 253 4.85 -5.37 -7.49
C ASN A 253 3.87 -4.78 -6.50
N ALA A 254 4.37 -3.91 -5.63
CA ALA A 254 3.53 -3.11 -4.75
C ALA A 254 3.83 -1.63 -4.99
N TRP A 255 2.86 -0.78 -4.72
CA TRP A 255 3.03 0.66 -4.88
C TRP A 255 2.25 1.40 -3.83
N PHE A 256 2.63 2.66 -3.62
CA PHE A 256 1.96 3.57 -2.72
C PHE A 256 1.22 4.64 -3.50
N ALA A 257 0.04 5.01 -3.02
CA ALA A 257 -0.66 6.21 -3.46
C ALA A 257 -1.44 6.86 -2.34
N TRP A 258 -1.78 8.13 -2.55
CA TRP A 258 -2.63 8.92 -1.68
C TRP A 258 -4.01 9.05 -2.28
N TYR A 259 -5.01 9.01 -1.41
CA TYR A 259 -6.42 9.08 -1.75
C TYR A 259 -7.16 10.03 -0.82
N ALA A 260 -8.19 10.67 -1.34
CA ALA A 260 -9.22 11.36 -0.57
C ALA A 260 -10.52 10.52 -0.56
N PRO A 261 -11.52 10.83 0.29
CA PRO A 261 -12.87 10.27 0.15
C PRO A 261 -13.42 10.54 -1.26
N ALA A 262 -14.14 9.60 -1.87
CA ALA A 262 -14.67 9.76 -3.24
C ALA A 262 -15.56 10.99 -3.44
N ALA A 263 -16.30 11.40 -2.40
CA ALA A 263 -17.19 12.56 -2.45
C ALA A 263 -16.45 13.91 -2.36
N THR A 264 -15.11 13.92 -2.25
CA THR A 264 -14.32 15.15 -2.13
C THR A 264 -14.49 16.02 -3.37
N PRO A 265 -14.86 17.32 -3.24
CA PRO A 265 -15.10 18.19 -4.38
C PRO A 265 -13.91 18.25 -5.37
N PRO A 266 -14.18 18.39 -6.69
CA PRO A 266 -13.13 18.52 -7.70
C PRO A 266 -12.15 19.65 -7.43
N GLY A 267 -12.60 20.80 -6.90
CA GLY A 267 -11.72 21.90 -6.53
C GLY A 267 -10.69 21.53 -5.46
N VAL A 268 -11.14 20.81 -4.42
CA VAL A 268 -10.28 20.33 -3.32
C VAL A 268 -9.30 19.27 -3.82
N THR A 269 -9.77 18.26 -4.55
CA THR A 269 -8.88 17.21 -5.10
C THR A 269 -7.90 17.78 -6.12
N GLY A 270 -8.30 18.76 -6.94
CA GLY A 270 -7.42 19.47 -7.87
C GLY A 270 -6.29 20.21 -7.16
N ALA A 271 -6.60 20.95 -6.09
CA ALA A 271 -5.59 21.64 -5.28
C ALA A 271 -4.65 20.66 -4.55
N LEU A 272 -5.17 19.55 -4.02
CA LEU A 272 -4.35 18.48 -3.42
C LEU A 272 -3.40 17.84 -4.44
N ARG A 273 -3.90 17.52 -5.64
CA ARG A 273 -3.11 16.96 -6.74
C ARG A 273 -2.01 17.92 -7.19
N GLN A 274 -2.29 19.22 -7.24
CA GLN A 274 -1.26 20.23 -7.55
C GLN A 274 -0.14 20.24 -6.51
N ALA A 275 -0.48 20.25 -5.21
CA ALA A 275 0.52 20.20 -4.14
C ALA A 275 1.34 18.89 -4.18
N LEU A 276 0.68 17.75 -4.42
CA LEU A 276 1.36 16.46 -4.53
C LEU A 276 2.23 16.34 -5.78
N GLY A 277 1.82 16.95 -6.90
CA GLY A 277 2.65 17.07 -8.09
C GLY A 277 3.91 17.89 -7.84
N ALA A 278 3.81 18.98 -7.08
CA ALA A 278 4.98 19.75 -6.64
C ALA A 278 5.89 18.93 -5.71
N LEU A 279 5.33 18.09 -4.82
CA LEU A 279 6.16 17.18 -4.01
C LEU A 279 6.84 16.12 -4.89
N GLN A 280 6.13 15.52 -5.85
CA GLN A 280 6.68 14.53 -6.78
C GLN A 280 7.83 15.10 -7.63
N ALA A 281 7.75 16.39 -7.98
CA ALA A 281 8.79 17.09 -8.74
C ALA A 281 9.99 17.55 -7.87
N SER A 282 9.90 17.44 -6.53
CA SER A 282 10.93 17.95 -5.63
C SER A 282 12.15 17.01 -5.54
N ALA A 283 13.35 17.59 -5.48
CA ALA A 283 14.58 16.83 -5.25
C ALA A 283 14.58 16.11 -3.88
N ALA A 284 13.92 16.71 -2.88
CA ALA A 284 13.76 16.11 -1.56
C ALA A 284 12.96 14.80 -1.62
N PHE A 285 11.88 14.78 -2.40
CA PHE A 285 11.10 13.56 -2.59
C PHE A 285 11.83 12.51 -3.42
N ALA A 286 12.55 12.92 -4.47
CA ALA A 286 13.40 12.00 -5.23
C ALA A 286 14.47 11.36 -4.34
N ALA A 287 15.04 12.11 -3.39
CA ALA A 287 15.98 11.58 -2.39
C ALA A 287 15.31 10.57 -1.44
N LEU A 288 14.08 10.83 -0.99
CA LEU A 288 13.30 9.88 -0.20
C LEU A 288 13.00 8.59 -0.98
N GLN A 289 12.56 8.71 -2.23
CA GLN A 289 12.33 7.54 -3.09
C GLN A 289 13.59 6.69 -3.21
N LYS A 290 14.75 7.31 -3.45
CA LYS A 290 16.04 6.62 -3.50
C LYS A 290 16.40 5.96 -2.16
N GLN A 291 16.19 6.64 -1.04
CA GLN A 291 16.45 6.10 0.30
C GLN A 291 15.66 4.82 0.57
N PHE A 292 14.41 4.76 0.12
CA PHE A 292 13.52 3.61 0.29
C PHE A 292 13.49 2.67 -0.92
N LEU A 293 14.44 2.81 -1.87
CA LEU A 293 14.51 2.01 -3.11
C LEU A 293 13.18 1.93 -3.87
N LEU A 294 12.41 3.02 -3.85
CA LEU A 294 11.20 3.15 -4.65
C LEU A 294 11.59 3.51 -6.08
N THR A 295 11.01 2.79 -7.05
CA THR A 295 11.02 3.23 -8.44
C THR A 295 10.02 4.37 -8.59
N PRO A 296 10.42 5.51 -9.17
CA PRO A 296 9.49 6.61 -9.43
C PRO A 296 8.31 6.12 -10.28
N LEU A 297 7.12 6.41 -9.79
CA LEU A 297 5.85 6.13 -10.47
C LEU A 297 5.04 7.41 -10.42
N VAL A 298 4.76 8.01 -11.58
CA VAL A 298 3.94 9.21 -11.71
C VAL A 298 2.80 8.89 -12.65
N LEU A 299 1.61 8.70 -12.08
CA LEU A 299 0.38 8.40 -12.80
C LEU A 299 -0.62 9.55 -12.64
N THR A 300 -1.43 9.80 -13.66
CA THR A 300 -2.62 10.64 -13.51
C THR A 300 -3.65 9.93 -12.63
N PRO A 301 -4.63 10.63 -12.03
CA PRO A 301 -5.69 10.00 -11.26
C PRO A 301 -6.43 8.89 -12.03
N GLU A 302 -6.71 9.11 -13.32
CA GLU A 302 -7.37 8.15 -14.20
C GLU A 302 -6.49 6.92 -14.43
N GLN A 303 -5.17 7.10 -14.53
CA GLN A 303 -4.22 5.99 -14.65
C GLN A 303 -4.09 5.21 -13.32
N ILE A 304 -4.22 5.87 -12.16
CA ILE A 304 -4.26 5.18 -10.87
C ILE A 304 -5.52 4.30 -10.79
N ASP A 305 -6.68 4.82 -11.17
CA ASP A 305 -7.94 4.07 -11.20
C ASP A 305 -7.87 2.90 -12.19
N GLN A 306 -7.35 3.14 -13.39
CA GLN A 306 -7.19 2.10 -14.41
C GLN A 306 -6.25 0.99 -13.91
N ARG A 307 -5.08 1.34 -13.37
CA ARG A 307 -4.14 0.37 -12.79
C ARG A 307 -4.78 -0.40 -11.64
N THR A 308 -5.55 0.27 -10.77
CA THR A 308 -6.27 -0.38 -9.66
C THR A 308 -7.27 -1.41 -10.19
N ARG A 309 -8.05 -1.07 -11.21
CA ARG A 309 -9.01 -2.00 -11.84
C ARG A 309 -8.34 -3.21 -12.47
N GLU A 310 -7.25 -2.99 -13.21
CA GLU A 310 -6.46 -4.05 -13.85
C GLU A 310 -5.83 -4.98 -12.81
N GLU A 311 -5.23 -4.41 -11.76
CA GLU A 311 -4.63 -5.19 -10.69
C GLU A 311 -5.67 -5.95 -9.87
N ILE A 312 -6.86 -5.39 -9.59
CA ILE A 312 -7.97 -6.13 -8.96
C ILE A 312 -8.32 -7.37 -9.79
N ALA A 313 -8.51 -7.22 -11.10
CA ALA A 313 -8.86 -8.33 -11.98
C ALA A 313 -7.76 -9.39 -12.02
N ARG A 314 -6.50 -8.95 -12.18
CA ARG A 314 -5.33 -9.84 -12.23
C ARG A 314 -5.12 -10.59 -10.92
N TYR A 315 -5.21 -9.91 -9.77
CA TYR A 315 -5.09 -10.56 -8.48
C TYR A 315 -6.25 -11.50 -8.18
N GLY A 316 -7.46 -11.23 -8.69
CA GLY A 316 -8.58 -12.17 -8.62
C GLY A 316 -8.27 -13.50 -9.31
N GLN A 317 -7.68 -13.44 -10.50
CA GLN A 317 -7.23 -14.64 -11.23
C GLN A 317 -6.14 -15.39 -10.47
N LEU A 318 -5.14 -14.69 -9.91
CA LEU A 318 -4.05 -15.32 -9.15
C LEU A 318 -4.54 -15.92 -7.82
N VAL A 319 -5.41 -15.22 -7.08
CA VAL A 319 -5.99 -15.73 -5.83
C VAL A 319 -6.78 -17.02 -6.08
N ALA A 320 -7.57 -17.06 -7.16
CA ALA A 320 -8.29 -18.26 -7.56
C ALA A 320 -7.34 -19.36 -8.03
N ALA A 321 -6.35 -19.03 -8.86
CA ALA A 321 -5.39 -20.01 -9.37
C ALA A 321 -4.63 -20.68 -8.23
N TYR A 322 -4.18 -19.93 -7.22
CA TYR A 322 -3.32 -20.42 -6.14
C TYR A 322 -4.07 -20.76 -4.84
N ASP A 323 -5.40 -20.95 -4.92
CA ASP A 323 -6.27 -21.42 -3.82
C ASP A 323 -6.10 -20.62 -2.52
N LEU A 324 -5.91 -19.30 -2.63
CA LEU A 324 -5.80 -18.44 -1.44
C LEU A 324 -7.19 -18.28 -0.82
N ASN A 325 -7.36 -18.89 0.36
CA ASN A 325 -8.63 -18.89 1.07
C ASN A 325 -9.12 -17.47 1.37
N LYS A 326 -10.40 -17.23 1.10
CA LYS A 326 -11.01 -15.96 1.47
C LYS A 326 -11.16 -15.87 2.99
N LEU A 327 -10.86 -14.69 3.51
CA LEU A 327 -11.16 -14.30 4.88
C LEU A 327 -12.62 -13.81 4.97
N GLU A 328 -13.23 -13.99 6.13
CA GLU A 328 -14.53 -13.37 6.44
C GLU A 328 -14.42 -11.85 6.55
#